data_AF-A0A1D2QPV0-F1
#
_entry.id   AF-A0A1D2QPV0-F1
#
_cell.length_a   1.000
_cell.length_b   1.000
_cell.length_c   1.000
_cell.angle_alpha   90.00
_cell.angle_beta   90.00
_cell.angle_gamma   90.00
#
_symmetry.space_group_name_H-M   'P 1'
#
loop_
_entity.id
_entity.type
_entity.pdbx_description
1 polymer ?
#
loop_
_entity_poly.entity_id
_entity_poly.type
_entity_poly.pdbx_seq_one_letter_code
_entity_poly.pdbx_strand_id
1 'polypeptide(L)' 'MLWIHEQKQRYYRLTVNRDLFGDLCLVRTWGSLVDDRGGSKTEVLDNERSLAVVARFYKSRFSHLSGFSISHYVIL' A
#
# COMPACT_ATOMS: atom_id res chain seq x y z
N MET A 1 3.30 -0.03 4.84
CA MET A 1 2.90 1.39 4.91
C MET A 1 1.39 1.51 4.85
N LEU A 2 0.78 2.34 5.73
CA LEU A 2 -0.66 2.53 5.82
C LEU A 2 -1.00 4.02 5.73
N TRP A 3 -2.00 4.35 4.92
CA TRP A 3 -2.60 5.68 4.84
C TRP A 3 -4.07 5.58 5.24
N ILE A 4 -4.51 6.50 6.10
CA ILE A 4 -5.89 6.56 6.59
C ILE A 4 -6.51 7.90 6.18
N HIS A 5 -7.63 7.86 5.48
CA HIS A 5 -8.47 9.02 5.21
C HIS A 5 -9.58 9.08 6.26
N GLU A 6 -9.39 9.90 7.28
CA GLU A 6 -10.30 9.94 8.44
C GLU A 6 -11.71 10.42 8.05
N GLN A 7 -11.82 11.50 7.28
CA GLN A 7 -13.14 12.04 6.91
C GLN A 7 -13.98 11.06 6.07
N LYS A 8 -13.36 10.33 5.12
CA LYS A 8 -14.07 9.35 4.28
C LYS A 8 -14.12 7.96 4.90
N GLN A 9 -13.49 7.77 6.06
CA GLN A 9 -13.36 6.48 6.75
C GLN A 9 -12.82 5.39 5.81
N ARG A 10 -11.71 5.67 5.12
CA ARG A 10 -11.08 4.73 4.17
C ARG A 10 -9.61 4.55 4.48
N TYR A 11 -9.07 3.38 4.14
CA TYR A 11 -7.64 3.13 4.21
C TYR A 11 -7.06 2.70 2.87
N TYR A 12 -5.77 2.90 2.74
CA TYR A 12 -4.93 2.34 1.71
C TYR A 12 -3.68 1.77 2.36
N ARG A 13 -3.29 0.55 2.03
CA ARG A 13 -2.12 -0.14 2.58
C ARG A 13 -1.25 -0.63 1.45
N LEU A 14 0.06 -0.42 1.58
CA LEU A 14 1.09 -0.94 0.68
C LEU A 14 2.04 -1.81 1.49
N THR A 15 2.22 -3.06 1.07
CA THR A 15 3.20 -4.00 1.62
C THR A 15 4.02 -4.61 0.49
N VAL A 16 5.29 -4.91 0.79
CA VAL A 16 6.18 -5.63 -0.12
C VAL A 16 6.59 -6.90 0.60
N ASN A 17 6.21 -8.04 0.04
CA ASN A 17 6.46 -9.36 0.62
C ASN A 17 7.17 -10.22 -0.42
N ARG A 18 7.76 -11.35 -0.02
CA ARG A 18 8.15 -12.40 -0.96
C ARG A 18 7.01 -13.41 -1.09
N ASP A 19 6.81 -13.95 -2.28
CA ASP A 19 5.93 -15.11 -2.46
C ASP A 19 6.64 -16.42 -2.09
N LEU A 20 5.97 -17.55 -2.31
CA LEU A 20 6.49 -18.88 -2.00
C LEU A 20 7.71 -19.28 -2.86
N PHE A 21 7.90 -18.63 -4.01
CA PHE A 21 9.01 -18.87 -4.93
C PHE A 21 10.17 -17.90 -4.72
N GLY A 22 10.00 -16.93 -3.81
CA GLY A 22 11.01 -15.94 -3.47
C GLY A 22 10.89 -14.63 -4.26
N ASP A 23 9.90 -14.51 -5.14
CA ASP A 23 9.67 -13.31 -5.95
C ASP A 23 9.08 -12.19 -5.10
N LEU A 24 9.57 -10.97 -5.30
CA LEU A 24 9.04 -9.80 -4.61
C LEU A 24 7.65 -9.48 -5.14
N CYS A 25 6.70 -9.32 -4.23
CA CYS A 25 5.31 -8.99 -4.52
C CYS A 25 4.93 -7.67 -3.86
N LEU A 26 4.39 -6.74 -4.65
CA LEU A 26 3.72 -5.56 -4.15
C LEU A 26 2.25 -5.86 -3.90
N VAL A 27 1.82 -5.75 -2.66
CA VAL A 27 0.41 -5.90 -2.28
C VAL A 27 -0.14 -4.54 -1.92
N ARG A 28 -1.22 -4.15 -2.62
CA ARG A 28 -2.01 -2.96 -2.33
C ARG A 28 -3.37 -3.39 -1.82
N THR A 29 -3.73 -2.97 -0.62
CA THR A 29 -5.05 -3.22 -0.04
C THR A 29 -5.75 -1.89 0.20
N TRP A 30 -7.04 -1.80 -0.06
CA TRP A 30 -7.84 -0.63 0.23
C TRP A 30 -9.19 -1.05 0.78
N GLY A 31 -9.80 -0.18 1.57
CA GLY A 31 -11.12 -0.48 2.09
C GLY A 31 -11.71 0.63 2.92
N SER A 32 -12.91 0.37 3.40
CA SER A 32 -13.59 1.15 4.43
C SER A 32 -13.02 0.81 5.81
N LEU A 33 -13.11 1.76 6.74
CA LEU A 33 -12.81 1.55 8.16
C LEU A 33 -14.04 1.12 8.96
N VAL A 34 -15.24 1.20 8.36
CA VAL A 34 -16.52 1.02 9.06
C VAL A 34 -17.37 -0.11 8.49
N ASP A 35 -16.99 -0.66 7.33
CA ASP A 35 -17.67 -1.79 6.68
C ASP A 35 -16.66 -2.68 5.95
N ASP A 36 -17.15 -3.81 5.41
CA ASP A 36 -16.32 -4.81 4.73
C ASP A 36 -16.10 -4.52 3.24
N ARG A 37 -16.28 -3.27 2.80
CA ARG A 37 -15.99 -2.90 1.41
C ARG A 37 -14.51 -2.66 1.25
N GLY A 38 -13.93 -3.32 0.26
CA GLY A 38 -12.52 -3.13 -0.05
C GLY A 38 -12.07 -4.01 -1.20
N GLY A 39 -10.76 -4.09 -1.34
CA GLY A 39 -10.12 -4.95 -2.30
C GLY A 39 -8.62 -4.98 -2.11
N SER A 40 -8.01 -5.95 -2.77
CA SER A 40 -6.56 -6.08 -2.84
C SER A 40 -6.12 -6.27 -4.27
N LYS A 41 -4.94 -5.75 -4.61
CA LYS A 41 -4.24 -6.05 -5.86
C LYS A 41 -2.79 -6.37 -5.58
N THR A 42 -2.37 -7.54 -6.03
CA THR A 42 -0.99 -8.04 -5.97
C THR A 42 -0.35 -7.93 -7.33
N GLU A 43 0.88 -7.43 -7.38
CA GLU A 43 1.72 -7.39 -8.58
C GLU A 43 3.10 -7.94 -8.24
N VAL A 44 3.61 -8.88 -9.04
CA VAL A 44 5.00 -9.34 -8.96
C VAL A 44 5.90 -8.20 -9.42
N LEU A 45 6.98 -7.97 -8.69
CA LEU A 45 7.99 -6.95 -8.96
C LEU A 45 9.24 -7.63 -9.53
N ASP A 46 9.64 -7.21 -10.73
CA ASP A 46 10.96 -7.56 -11.23
C ASP A 46 12.03 -6.96 -10.29
N ASN A 47 13.02 -7.77 -9.91
CA ASN A 47 14.02 -7.46 -8.87
C ASN A 47 14.76 -6.12 -9.09
N GLU A 48 14.98 -5.70 -10.33
CA GLU A 48 15.71 -4.45 -10.62
C GLU A 48 14.86 -3.18 -10.46
N ARG A 49 13.51 -3.30 -10.49
CA ARG A 49 12.60 -2.15 -10.51
C ARG A 49 11.79 -1.97 -9.23
N SER A 50 11.94 -2.88 -8.27
CA SER A 50 11.08 -2.99 -7.09
C SER A 50 11.09 -1.71 -6.25
N LEU A 51 12.27 -1.15 -5.98
CA LEU A 51 12.42 0.08 -5.18
C LEU A 51 11.84 1.31 -5.87
N ALA A 52 12.07 1.46 -7.18
CA ALA A 52 11.54 2.58 -7.96
C ALA A 52 10.01 2.55 -8.04
N VAL A 53 9.42 1.36 -8.18
CA VAL A 53 7.96 1.18 -8.20
C VAL A 53 7.35 1.54 -6.85
N VAL A 54 7.94 1.08 -5.73
CA VAL A 54 7.49 1.42 -4.39
C VAL A 54 7.60 2.93 -4.14
N ALA A 55 8.74 3.54 -4.49
CA ALA A 55 8.95 4.98 -4.39
C ALA A 55 7.96 5.79 -5.23
N ARG A 56 7.59 5.31 -6.42
CA ARG A 56 6.55 5.93 -7.25
C ARG A 56 5.19 5.92 -6.57
N PHE A 57 4.77 4.80 -5.99
CA PHE A 57 3.50 4.73 -5.25
C PHE A 57 3.51 5.65 -4.03
N TYR A 58 4.64 5.70 -3.33
CA TYR A 58 4.85 6.65 -2.24
C TYR A 58 4.63 8.10 -2.71
N LYS A 59 5.37 8.54 -3.73
CA LYS A 59 5.31 9.92 -4.24
C LYS A 59 3.93 10.29 -4.79
N SER A 60 3.32 9.40 -5.59
CA SER A 60 2.01 9.64 -6.19
C SER A 60 0.91 9.74 -5.13
N ARG A 61 0.96 8.90 -4.08
CA ARG A 61 0.00 9.02 -3.00
C ARG A 61 0.28 10.26 -2.16
N PHE A 62 1.54 10.58 -1.88
CA PHE A 62 1.96 11.75 -1.11
C PHE A 62 1.42 13.07 -1.67
N SER A 63 1.41 13.24 -3.00
CA SER A 63 0.88 14.44 -3.65
C SER A 63 -0.64 14.59 -3.59
N HIS A 64 -1.39 13.52 -3.29
CA HIS A 64 -2.85 13.54 -3.16
C HIS A 64 -3.33 13.48 -1.69
N LEU A 65 -2.44 13.67 -0.70
CA LEU A 65 -2.74 13.49 0.73
C LEU A 65 -3.40 14.69 1.44
N SER A 66 -4.20 15.53 0.78
CA SER A 66 -5.05 16.45 1.55
C SER A 66 -6.09 15.62 2.33
N GLY A 67 -5.77 15.26 3.58
CA GLY A 67 -6.64 14.52 4.50
C GLY A 67 -6.25 13.08 4.85
N PHE A 68 -5.00 12.66 4.60
CA PHE A 68 -4.51 11.34 5.00
C PHE A 68 -3.40 11.40 6.08
N SER A 69 -3.48 10.53 7.09
CA SER A 69 -2.39 10.29 8.05
C SER A 69 -1.58 9.04 7.65
N ILE A 70 -0.25 9.10 7.82
CA ILE A 70 0.64 7.96 7.58
C ILE A 70 0.85 7.22 8.90
N SER A 71 0.55 5.93 8.91
CA SER A 71 0.85 5.04 10.03
C SER A 71 1.95 4.05 9.62
N HIS A 72 3.08 4.10 10.33
CA HIS A 72 4.19 3.19 10.14
C HIS A 72 4.01 1.98 11.05
N TYR A 73 3.55 0.87 10.48
CA TYR A 73 3.73 -0.45 11.06
C TYR A 73 4.83 -1.16 10.28
N VAL A 74 5.95 -1.43 10.94
CA VAL A 74 6.96 -2.38 10.49
C VAL A 74 6.38 -3.76 10.79
N ILE A 75 6.02 -4.50 9.75
CA ILE A 75 5.66 -5.91 9.88
C ILE A 75 6.98 -6.66 9.65
N LEU A 76 7.55 -7.19 10.74
CA LEU A 76 8.67 -8.13 10.74
C LEU A 76 8.18 -9.50 10.27
#